data_AF-A0A9D9HHA1-F1
#
_entry.id   AF-A0A9D9HHA1-F1
#
_cell.length_a   1.000
_cell.length_b   1.000
_cell.length_c   1.000
_cell.angle_alpha   90.00
_cell.angle_beta   90.00
_cell.angle_gamma   90.00
#
_symmetry.space_group_name_H-M   'P 1'
#
loop_
_entity.id
_entity.type
_entity.pdbx_description
1 polymer ?
#
loop_
_entity_poly.entity_id
_entity_poly.type
_entity_poly.pdbx_seq_one_letter_code
_entity_poly.pdbx_strand_id
1 'polypeptide(L)'
;MEYTAETEQKEREAAEAFAALYRIVARLRAPDGCPWDREQTPLSLRETMVEETYEAVEAVTEGDPAHVREELGDVLLNAVMAAYMYEEQGEFRVADTLTELAAKLVRRHPHVFGGEGYPGPQDAARAATADAVLSQWDAIKRDVEGRKTKGLLDGISAALPPLTRAQKIQKKAAKAGFDFPSMQEVWDKVAEEEQELRANLDPLSAAENPSAAPAGKDRIEEEIGDLLFSVVNLSRRLGVNAGVALARTNEKFLRRFSYVEKALAEKGLTPGAAVLPDMDALWNEAKRKGL
;
A
#
# COMPACT_ATOMS: atom_id res chain seq x y z
N MET A 1 29.80 10.80 4.14
CA MET A 1 29.64 11.61 2.92
C MET A 1 29.88 13.04 3.34
N GLU A 2 30.83 13.75 2.76
CA GLU A 2 30.95 15.18 3.05
C GLU A 2 29.66 15.87 2.59
N TYR A 3 29.03 16.61 3.49
CA TYR A 3 27.89 17.46 3.18
C TYR A 3 28.42 18.58 2.28
N THR A 4 28.19 18.48 0.97
CA THR A 4 28.76 19.43 0.01
C THR A 4 27.92 20.71 -0.04
N ALA A 5 28.52 21.80 -0.54
CA ALA A 5 27.78 23.05 -0.81
C ALA A 5 26.57 22.83 -1.74
N GLU A 6 26.61 21.81 -2.60
CA GLU A 6 25.48 21.41 -3.45
C GLU A 6 24.34 20.77 -2.63
N THR A 7 24.67 19.96 -1.62
CA THR A 7 23.67 19.40 -0.70
C THR A 7 23.01 20.50 0.13
N GLU A 8 23.78 21.47 0.63
CA GLU A 8 23.22 22.61 1.37
C GLU A 8 22.27 23.47 0.52
N GLN A 9 22.60 23.68 -0.76
CA GLN A 9 21.74 24.42 -1.67
C GLN A 9 20.42 23.68 -1.92
N LYS A 10 20.46 22.37 -2.21
CA LYS A 10 19.26 21.55 -2.41
C LYS A 10 18.39 21.47 -1.15
N GLU A 11 19.00 21.42 0.02
CA GLU A 11 18.29 21.47 1.31
C GLU A 11 17.52 22.79 1.46
N ARG A 12 18.16 23.93 1.17
CA ARG A 12 17.52 25.24 1.23
C ARG A 12 16.34 25.34 0.27
N GLU A 13 16.52 24.90 -0.98
CA GLU A 13 15.46 24.89 -1.99
C GLU A 13 14.24 24.04 -1.54
N ALA A 14 14.49 22.85 -0.98
CA ALA A 14 13.43 22.00 -0.45
C ALA A 14 12.69 22.66 0.74
N ALA A 15 13.43 23.29 1.65
CA ALA A 15 12.85 24.01 2.79
C ALA A 15 11.99 25.21 2.33
N GLU A 16 12.47 25.98 1.34
CA GLU A 16 11.73 27.11 0.78
C GLU A 16 10.46 26.67 0.04
N ALA A 17 10.52 25.57 -0.72
CA ALA A 17 9.37 24.99 -1.41
C ALA A 17 8.31 24.48 -0.42
N PHE A 18 8.73 23.78 0.64
CA PHE A 18 7.81 23.35 1.70
C PHE A 18 7.17 24.54 2.41
N ALA A 19 7.95 25.58 2.72
CA ALA A 19 7.43 26.80 3.32
C ALA A 19 6.42 27.52 2.39
N ALA A 20 6.62 27.46 1.08
CA ALA A 20 5.67 27.99 0.11
C ALA A 20 4.35 27.20 0.12
N LEU A 21 4.40 25.86 0.12
CA LEU A 21 3.22 25.00 0.23
C LEU A 21 2.43 25.30 1.50
N TYR A 22 3.10 25.40 2.65
CA TYR A 22 2.45 25.78 3.92
C TYR A 22 1.72 27.12 3.80
N ARG A 23 2.37 28.15 3.23
CA ARG A 23 1.74 29.47 3.05
C ARG A 23 0.52 29.42 2.13
N ILE A 24 0.57 28.60 1.08
CA ILE A 24 -0.55 28.40 0.15
C ILE A 24 -1.73 27.77 0.89
N VAL A 25 -1.50 26.64 1.59
CA VAL A 25 -2.53 25.97 2.40
C VAL A 25 -3.16 26.91 3.42
N ALA A 26 -2.32 27.68 4.14
CA ALA A 26 -2.79 28.67 5.10
C ALA A 26 -3.65 29.77 4.44
N ARG A 27 -3.25 30.25 3.26
CA ARG A 27 -4.02 31.25 2.50
C ARG A 27 -5.34 30.69 1.96
N LEU A 28 -5.35 29.45 1.50
CA LEU A 28 -6.56 28.76 1.02
C LEU A 28 -7.58 28.61 2.14
N ARG A 29 -7.14 28.34 3.37
CA ARG A 29 -8.02 28.13 4.53
C ARG A 29 -8.32 29.37 5.37
N ALA A 30 -7.68 30.51 5.09
CA ALA A 30 -7.97 31.79 5.73
C ALA A 30 -9.47 32.17 5.65
N PRO A 31 -10.01 33.04 6.53
CA PRO A 31 -11.44 33.39 6.51
C PRO A 31 -12.00 33.88 5.17
N ASP A 32 -11.17 34.57 4.39
CA ASP A 32 -11.43 35.06 3.02
C ASP A 32 -10.78 34.17 1.94
N GLY A 33 -10.43 32.94 2.29
CA GLY A 33 -9.85 31.93 1.41
C GLY A 33 -10.89 31.18 0.57
N CYS A 34 -10.49 30.04 0.03
CA CYS A 34 -11.33 29.19 -0.81
C CYS A 34 -12.42 28.54 0.05
N PRO A 35 -13.72 28.72 -0.28
CA PRO A 35 -14.81 28.10 0.47
C PRO A 35 -14.72 26.57 0.52
N TRP A 36 -14.32 25.94 -0.60
CA TRP A 36 -14.19 24.49 -0.68
C TRP A 36 -13.09 23.97 0.24
N ASP A 37 -11.90 24.57 0.20
CA ASP A 37 -10.78 24.18 1.07
C ASP A 37 -11.12 24.35 2.54
N ARG A 38 -11.84 25.42 2.91
CA ARG A 38 -12.26 25.69 4.29
C ARG A 38 -13.29 24.70 4.82
N GLU A 39 -14.19 24.21 3.97
CA GLU A 39 -15.21 23.23 4.33
C GLU A 39 -14.62 21.84 4.58
N GLN A 40 -13.44 21.54 4.00
CA GLN A 40 -12.75 20.29 4.25
C GLN A 40 -12.40 20.09 5.74
N THR A 41 -12.43 18.83 6.15
CA THR A 41 -12.03 18.35 7.47
C THR A 41 -11.01 17.23 7.33
N PRO A 42 -10.25 16.87 8.39
CA PRO A 42 -9.37 15.70 8.33
C PRO A 42 -10.11 14.40 7.96
N LEU A 43 -11.41 14.33 8.28
CA LEU A 43 -12.25 13.19 7.96
C LEU A 43 -12.65 13.14 6.47
N SER A 44 -12.87 14.27 5.82
CA SER A 44 -13.20 14.31 4.39
C SER A 44 -11.97 14.07 3.52
N LEU A 45 -10.79 14.54 3.94
CA LEU A 45 -9.52 14.33 3.20
C LEU A 45 -9.03 12.87 3.15
N ARG A 46 -9.57 11.98 3.97
CA ARG A 46 -9.09 10.58 4.02
C ARG A 46 -9.27 9.85 2.69
N GLU A 47 -10.28 10.23 1.91
CA GLU A 47 -10.61 9.60 0.62
C GLU A 47 -9.59 10.02 -0.43
N THR A 48 -9.43 11.34 -0.63
CA THR A 48 -8.42 11.90 -1.52
C THR A 48 -7.01 11.46 -1.14
N MET A 49 -6.68 11.38 0.15
CA MET A 49 -5.40 10.82 0.62
C MET A 49 -5.12 9.41 0.09
N VAL A 50 -6.15 8.56 0.03
CA VAL A 50 -6.01 7.20 -0.48
C VAL A 50 -5.87 7.22 -2.00
N GLU A 51 -6.71 8.01 -2.68
CA GLU A 51 -6.68 8.18 -4.14
C GLU A 51 -5.31 8.64 -4.62
N GLU A 52 -4.82 9.81 -4.17
CA GLU A 52 -3.51 10.35 -4.60
C GLU A 52 -2.35 9.40 -4.25
N THR A 53 -2.48 8.62 -3.17
CA THR A 53 -1.45 7.63 -2.84
C THR A 53 -1.42 6.49 -3.87
N TYR A 54 -2.58 6.08 -4.40
CA TYR A 54 -2.64 5.08 -5.45
C TYR A 54 -2.26 5.65 -6.82
N GLU A 55 -2.59 6.90 -7.12
CA GLU A 55 -2.12 7.61 -8.33
C GLU A 55 -0.59 7.75 -8.30
N ALA A 56 0.00 8.12 -7.16
CA ALA A 56 1.46 8.11 -6.99
C ALA A 56 2.08 6.71 -7.19
N VAL A 57 1.41 5.65 -6.74
CA VAL A 57 1.86 4.27 -6.99
C VAL A 57 1.77 3.91 -8.48
N GLU A 58 0.73 4.35 -9.17
CA GLU A 58 0.58 4.19 -10.61
C GLU A 58 1.69 4.91 -11.36
N ALA A 59 1.90 6.20 -11.09
CA ALA A 59 2.94 7.00 -11.72
C ALA A 59 4.34 6.37 -11.56
N VAL A 60 4.66 5.86 -10.36
CA VAL A 60 5.91 5.14 -10.10
C VAL A 60 5.99 3.84 -10.91
N THR A 61 4.86 3.15 -11.08
CA THR A 61 4.76 1.90 -11.85
C THR A 61 4.95 2.12 -13.35
N GLU A 62 4.45 3.24 -13.88
CA GLU A 62 4.61 3.64 -15.27
C GLU A 62 6.03 4.11 -15.59
N GLY A 63 6.76 4.57 -14.57
CA GLY A 63 8.13 5.07 -14.73
C GLY A 63 8.19 6.44 -15.41
N ASP A 64 7.12 7.24 -15.30
CA ASP A 64 7.07 8.62 -15.80
C ASP A 64 7.49 9.60 -14.68
N PRO A 65 8.69 10.21 -14.74
CA PRO A 65 9.16 11.10 -13.69
C PRO A 65 8.34 12.39 -13.55
N ALA A 66 7.65 12.83 -14.62
CA ALA A 66 6.82 14.03 -14.57
C ALA A 66 5.53 13.76 -13.81
N HIS A 67 4.86 12.65 -14.14
CA HIS A 67 3.67 12.16 -13.43
C HIS A 67 4.01 11.88 -11.96
N VAL A 68 5.13 11.19 -11.68
CA VAL A 68 5.56 10.92 -10.29
C VAL A 68 5.75 12.21 -9.48
N ARG A 69 6.26 13.27 -10.09
CA ARG A 69 6.47 14.55 -9.40
C ARG A 69 5.15 15.24 -9.05
N GLU A 70 4.15 15.14 -9.92
CA GLU A 70 2.80 15.66 -9.73
C GLU A 70 2.12 14.92 -8.56
N GLU A 71 2.00 13.60 -8.66
CA GLU A 71 1.30 12.79 -7.67
C GLU A 71 1.95 12.79 -6.29
N LEU A 72 3.29 12.80 -6.21
CA LEU A 72 3.97 12.97 -4.92
C LEU A 72 3.73 14.36 -4.32
N GLY A 73 3.50 15.37 -5.16
CA GLY A 73 3.06 16.70 -4.76
C GLY A 73 1.68 16.67 -4.13
N ASP A 74 0.73 15.93 -4.70
CA ASP A 74 -0.65 15.83 -4.20
C ASP A 74 -0.75 14.99 -2.91
N VAL A 75 0.07 13.95 -2.78
CA VAL A 75 0.27 13.25 -1.50
C VAL A 75 0.80 14.21 -0.42
N LEU A 76 1.76 15.07 -0.76
CA LEU A 76 2.30 16.08 0.18
C LEU A 76 1.26 17.15 0.51
N LEU A 77 0.49 17.63 -0.47
CA LEU A 77 -0.60 18.59 -0.27
C LEU A 77 -1.61 18.05 0.73
N ASN A 78 -2.11 16.83 0.52
CA ASN A 78 -3.07 16.21 1.42
C ASN A 78 -2.52 16.07 2.85
N ALA A 79 -1.26 15.64 3.00
CA ALA A 79 -0.61 15.52 4.31
C ALA A 79 -0.46 16.88 5.02
N VAL A 80 -0.02 17.92 4.31
CA VAL A 80 0.15 19.27 4.87
C VAL A 80 -1.20 19.91 5.19
N MET A 81 -2.19 19.75 4.31
CA MET A 81 -3.56 20.24 4.53
C MET A 81 -4.18 19.63 5.80
N ALA A 82 -4.09 18.31 5.96
CA ALA A 82 -4.59 17.63 7.15
C ALA A 82 -3.84 18.07 8.42
N ALA A 83 -2.50 18.17 8.37
CA ALA A 83 -1.72 18.66 9.50
C ALA A 83 -2.06 20.12 9.87
N TYR A 84 -2.28 20.98 8.87
CA TYR A 84 -2.66 22.37 9.08
C TYR A 84 -4.05 22.48 9.74
N MET A 85 -5.01 21.63 9.38
CA MET A 85 -6.32 21.58 10.05
C MET A 85 -6.22 21.25 11.54
N TYR A 86 -5.26 20.41 11.95
CA TYR A 86 -4.98 20.16 13.37
C TYR A 86 -4.25 21.33 14.04
N GLU A 87 -3.41 22.06 13.28
CA GLU A 87 -2.78 23.30 13.75
C GLU A 87 -3.82 24.40 14.01
N GLU A 88 -4.82 24.54 13.14
CA GLU A 88 -5.96 25.46 13.35
C GLU A 88 -6.77 25.13 14.61
N GLN A 89 -6.82 23.85 14.98
CA GLN A 89 -7.47 23.37 16.20
C GLN A 89 -6.58 23.53 17.44
N GLY A 90 -5.31 23.92 17.29
CA GLY A 90 -4.35 24.05 18.37
C GLY A 90 -3.83 22.72 18.92
N GLU A 91 -4.00 21.61 18.18
CA GLU A 91 -3.61 20.26 18.62
C GLU A 91 -2.11 19.99 18.44
N PHE A 92 -1.59 20.25 17.24
CA PHE A 92 -0.15 20.21 16.93
C PHE A 92 0.15 21.04 15.68
N ARG A 93 1.42 21.39 15.44
CA ARG A 93 1.84 22.18 14.27
C ARG A 93 2.26 21.28 13.11
N VAL A 94 2.14 21.77 11.88
CA VAL A 94 2.67 21.11 10.67
C VAL A 94 4.15 20.74 10.87
N ALA A 95 4.94 21.63 11.46
CA ALA A 95 6.35 21.39 11.75
C ALA A 95 6.60 20.23 12.74
N ASP A 96 5.66 19.96 13.66
CA ASP A 96 5.80 18.88 14.64
C ASP A 96 5.78 17.51 13.93
N THR A 97 5.00 17.37 12.86
CA THR A 97 4.94 16.12 12.06
C THR A 97 6.31 15.73 11.47
N LEU A 98 7.03 16.70 10.89
CA LEU A 98 8.35 16.51 10.30
C LEU A 98 9.42 16.35 11.39
N THR A 99 9.32 17.12 12.47
CA THR A 99 10.26 17.06 13.60
C THR A 99 10.20 15.68 14.28
N GLU A 100 9.01 15.17 14.54
CA GLU A 100 8.82 13.83 15.12
C GLU A 100 9.28 12.73 14.17
N LEU A 101 9.01 12.87 12.85
CA LEU A 101 9.50 11.94 11.84
C LEU A 101 11.02 11.90 11.81
N ALA A 102 11.69 13.06 11.75
CA ALA A 102 13.14 13.17 11.73
C ALA A 102 13.77 12.56 12.99
N ALA A 103 13.28 12.93 14.18
CA ALA A 103 13.74 12.36 15.44
C ALA A 103 13.54 10.84 15.51
N LYS A 104 12.42 10.33 14.97
CA LYS A 104 12.14 8.89 14.86
C LYS A 104 13.11 8.19 13.90
N LEU A 105 13.42 8.80 12.76
CA LEU A 105 14.38 8.24 11.79
C LEU A 105 15.79 8.21 12.39
N VAL A 106 16.26 9.29 13.01
CA VAL A 106 17.56 9.32 13.70
C VAL A 106 17.62 8.23 14.78
N ARG A 107 16.62 8.16 15.66
CA ARG A 107 16.55 7.17 16.73
C ARG A 107 16.57 5.73 16.21
N ARG A 108 15.93 5.44 15.07
CA ARG A 108 15.85 4.10 14.48
C ARG A 108 17.04 3.74 13.59
N HIS A 109 17.93 4.68 13.29
CA HIS A 109 19.14 4.44 12.49
C HIS A 109 20.42 4.82 13.25
N PRO A 110 20.64 4.29 14.47
CA PRO A 110 21.87 4.58 15.21
C PRO A 110 23.12 4.06 14.49
N HIS A 111 22.99 3.08 13.60
CA HIS A 111 24.08 2.60 12.74
C HIS A 111 24.51 3.60 11.65
N VAL A 112 23.68 4.61 11.36
CA VAL A 112 23.99 5.71 10.43
C VAL A 112 24.39 6.96 11.21
N PHE A 113 23.56 7.36 12.18
CA PHE A 113 23.68 8.66 12.86
C PHE A 113 24.49 8.61 14.17
N GLY A 114 24.76 7.41 14.70
CA GLY A 114 25.59 7.24 15.89
C GLY A 114 27.03 7.67 15.60
N GLY A 115 27.52 8.66 16.34
CA GLY A 115 28.84 9.26 16.13
C GLY A 115 28.88 10.48 15.20
N GLU A 116 27.75 10.89 14.59
CA GLU A 116 27.68 12.08 13.73
C GLU A 116 27.08 13.31 14.45
N GLY A 117 27.00 13.30 15.79
CA GLY A 117 26.49 14.44 16.59
C GLY A 117 24.97 14.63 16.56
N TYR A 118 24.24 13.74 15.88
CA TYR A 118 22.78 13.73 15.90
C TYR A 118 22.22 13.28 17.26
N PRO A 119 21.04 13.79 17.68
CA PRO A 119 20.40 13.38 18.92
C PRO A 119 19.83 11.95 18.79
N GLY A 120 20.54 10.95 19.32
CA GLY A 120 20.13 9.55 19.25
C GLY A 120 21.08 8.60 19.98
N PRO A 121 20.78 7.29 19.97
CA PRO A 121 21.68 6.28 20.52
C PRO A 121 23.03 6.33 19.80
N GLN A 122 24.11 6.55 20.55
CA GLN A 122 25.46 6.77 20.00
C GLN A 122 26.20 5.46 19.69
N ASP A 123 25.79 4.36 20.31
CA ASP A 123 26.37 3.04 20.11
C ASP A 123 25.40 2.11 19.39
N ALA A 124 25.62 1.96 18.08
CA ALA A 124 25.15 0.78 17.37
C ALA A 124 26.25 0.32 16.42
N ALA A 125 26.68 -0.93 16.58
CA ALA A 125 27.48 -1.60 15.56
C ALA A 125 26.80 -1.41 14.20
N ARG A 126 27.58 -1.06 13.17
CA ARG A 126 27.06 -0.90 11.81
C ARG A 126 26.29 -2.17 11.44
N ALA A 127 24.99 -2.06 11.26
CA ALA A 127 24.17 -3.17 10.80
C ALA A 127 24.62 -3.50 9.37
N ALA A 128 25.11 -4.72 9.16
CA ALA A 128 25.72 -5.11 7.88
C ALA A 128 24.69 -5.49 6.79
N THR A 129 23.43 -5.74 7.17
CA THR A 129 22.37 -6.21 6.27
C THR A 129 21.04 -5.53 6.57
N ALA A 130 20.15 -5.48 5.56
CA ALA A 130 18.79 -4.95 5.72
C ALA A 130 17.99 -5.69 6.82
N ASP A 131 18.17 -7.02 6.95
CA ASP A 131 17.51 -7.82 7.97
C ASP A 131 17.99 -7.48 9.39
N ALA A 132 19.30 -7.20 9.54
CA ALA A 132 19.84 -6.72 10.81
C ALA A 132 19.26 -5.34 11.18
N VAL A 133 19.09 -4.44 10.21
CA VAL A 133 18.45 -3.13 10.40
C VAL A 133 16.99 -3.28 10.83
N LEU A 134 16.22 -4.16 10.16
CA LEU A 134 14.83 -4.43 10.52
C LEU A 134 14.68 -4.99 11.94
N SER A 135 15.60 -5.88 12.34
CA SER A 135 15.63 -6.45 13.69
C SER A 135 15.96 -5.38 14.74
N GLN A 136 16.93 -4.50 14.43
CA GLN A 136 17.26 -3.34 15.27
C GLN A 136 16.07 -2.40 15.44
N TRP A 137 15.32 -2.09 14.37
CA TRP A 137 14.13 -1.24 14.47
C TRP A 137 13.07 -1.83 15.39
N ASP A 138 12.88 -3.15 15.36
CA ASP A 138 11.89 -3.81 16.21
C ASP A 138 12.32 -3.81 17.69
N ALA A 139 13.62 -3.99 17.97
CA ALA A 139 14.16 -3.80 19.31
C ALA A 139 13.97 -2.36 19.81
N ILE A 140 14.30 -1.35 19.00
CA ILE A 140 14.13 0.06 19.37
C ILE A 140 12.65 0.41 19.64
N LYS A 141 11.71 -0.09 18.84
CA LYS A 141 10.27 0.12 19.08
C LYS A 141 9.82 -0.42 20.44
N ARG A 142 10.34 -1.59 20.83
CA ARG A 142 9.97 -2.26 22.09
C ARG A 142 10.67 -1.62 23.29
N ASP A 143 11.98 -1.47 23.20
CA ASP A 143 12.85 -1.20 24.35
C ASP A 143 13.05 0.32 24.60
N VAL A 144 12.98 1.13 23.54
CA VAL A 144 13.22 2.60 23.61
C VAL A 144 11.93 3.39 23.47
N GLU A 145 11.09 3.07 22.47
CA GLU A 145 9.82 3.78 22.26
C GLU A 145 8.69 3.32 23.19
N GLY A 146 8.93 2.28 24.01
CA GLY A 146 7.97 1.77 24.97
C GLY A 146 6.68 1.24 24.35
N ARG A 147 6.69 0.87 23.05
CA ARG A 147 5.51 0.30 22.39
C ARG A 147 5.23 -1.09 22.95
N LYS A 148 4.39 -1.14 23.99
CA LYS A 148 3.86 -2.38 24.54
C LYS A 148 2.77 -2.90 23.60
N THR A 149 3.07 -3.96 22.85
CA THR A 149 2.05 -4.73 22.13
C THR A 149 1.42 -5.71 23.13
N LYS A 150 0.09 -5.70 23.31
CA LYS A 150 -0.61 -6.66 24.19
C LYS A 150 -0.63 -8.07 23.56
N GLY A 151 -0.39 -8.19 22.25
CA GLY A 151 -0.26 -9.43 21.48
C GLY A 151 0.58 -9.25 20.20
N LEU A 152 1.03 -10.36 19.60
CA LEU A 152 1.94 -10.38 18.43
C LEU A 152 1.41 -9.55 17.25
N LEU A 153 0.11 -9.64 16.98
CA LEU A 153 -0.54 -8.97 15.86
C LEU A 153 -0.98 -7.53 16.18
N ASP A 154 -0.83 -7.07 17.42
CA ASP A 154 -1.26 -5.74 17.84
C ASP A 154 -0.54 -4.62 17.09
N GLY A 155 -1.27 -3.61 16.66
CA GLY A 155 -0.76 -2.52 15.82
C GLY A 155 -0.83 -2.80 14.31
N ILE A 156 -1.50 -3.89 13.89
CA ILE A 156 -2.02 -3.99 12.52
C ILE A 156 -3.36 -3.25 12.48
N SER A 157 -3.36 -2.07 11.85
CA SER A 157 -4.56 -1.24 11.71
C SER A 157 -5.68 -1.97 10.97
N ALA A 158 -6.89 -1.88 11.52
CA ALA A 158 -8.13 -2.39 10.89
C ALA A 158 -8.48 -1.62 9.61
N ALA A 159 -8.00 -0.39 9.45
CA ALA A 159 -8.25 0.43 8.27
C ALA A 159 -7.38 0.06 7.05
N LEU A 160 -6.44 -0.88 7.18
CA LEU A 160 -5.63 -1.30 6.03
C LEU A 160 -6.49 -2.07 5.03
N PRO A 161 -6.31 -1.86 3.71
CA PRO A 161 -6.95 -2.67 2.69
C PRO A 161 -6.71 -4.17 2.93
N PRO A 162 -7.68 -5.06 2.63
CA PRO A 162 -7.63 -6.47 3.02
C PRO A 162 -6.33 -7.20 2.64
N LEU A 163 -5.86 -7.05 1.39
CA LEU A 163 -4.61 -7.68 0.93
C LEU A 163 -3.38 -7.17 1.69
N THR A 164 -3.30 -5.85 1.91
CA THR A 164 -2.23 -5.22 2.68
C THR A 164 -2.26 -5.67 4.15
N ARG A 165 -3.45 -5.79 4.72
CA ARG A 165 -3.66 -6.26 6.09
C ARG A 165 -3.24 -7.73 6.23
N ALA A 166 -3.68 -8.61 5.33
CA ALA A 166 -3.29 -10.03 5.28
C ALA A 166 -1.78 -10.20 5.17
N GLN A 167 -1.15 -9.50 4.23
CA GLN A 167 0.31 -9.57 4.04
C GLN A 167 1.08 -9.10 5.29
N LYS A 168 0.57 -8.08 6.00
CA LYS A 168 1.15 -7.58 7.25
C LYS A 168 0.96 -8.55 8.41
N ILE A 169 -0.20 -9.22 8.50
CA ILE A 169 -0.47 -10.29 9.47
C ILE A 169 0.55 -11.41 9.30
N GLN A 170 0.67 -11.93 8.08
CA GLN A 170 1.58 -13.04 7.76
C GLN A 170 3.04 -12.66 7.98
N LYS A 171 3.47 -11.43 7.60
CA LYS A 171 4.83 -10.95 7.86
C LYS A 171 5.15 -10.88 9.36
N LYS A 172 4.18 -10.52 10.20
CA LYS A 172 4.36 -10.53 11.66
C LYS A 172 4.38 -11.94 12.23
N ALA A 173 3.51 -12.82 11.78
CA ALA A 173 3.48 -14.22 12.20
C ALA A 173 4.81 -14.92 11.85
N ALA A 174 5.30 -14.72 10.63
CA ALA A 174 6.57 -15.27 10.15
C ALA A 174 7.77 -14.80 10.99
N LYS A 175 7.79 -13.53 11.41
CA LYS A 175 8.83 -13.01 12.32
C LYS A 175 8.85 -13.69 13.69
N ALA A 176 7.72 -14.25 14.13
CA ALA A 176 7.63 -15.04 15.35
C ALA A 176 7.96 -16.53 15.15
N GLY A 177 8.41 -16.91 13.95
CA GLY A 177 8.71 -18.30 13.59
C GLY A 177 7.49 -19.08 13.07
N PHE A 178 6.33 -18.43 12.93
CA PHE A 178 5.14 -19.06 12.34
C PHE A 178 5.12 -18.78 10.83
N ASP A 179 5.90 -19.55 10.07
CA ASP A 179 5.97 -19.50 8.61
C ASP A 179 6.19 -20.90 8.03
N PHE A 180 5.89 -21.08 6.75
CA PHE A 180 6.18 -22.30 6.00
C PHE A 180 7.70 -22.47 5.83
N PRO A 181 8.24 -23.68 6.06
CA PRO A 181 9.67 -23.93 5.98
C PRO A 181 10.19 -23.96 4.54
N SER A 182 9.35 -24.32 3.56
CA SER A 182 9.74 -24.34 2.13
C SER A 182 8.78 -23.56 1.23
N MET A 183 9.23 -23.24 0.02
CA MET A 183 8.34 -22.68 -1.01
C MET A 183 7.33 -23.72 -1.53
N GLN A 184 7.70 -25.01 -1.49
CA GLN A 184 6.81 -26.09 -1.92
C GLN A 184 5.56 -26.15 -1.04
N GLU A 185 5.71 -26.10 0.28
CA GLU A 185 4.57 -26.12 1.21
C GLU A 185 3.65 -24.90 1.06
N VAL A 186 4.18 -23.77 0.60
CA VAL A 186 3.36 -22.59 0.26
C VAL A 186 2.49 -22.87 -0.97
N TRP A 187 3.04 -23.53 -1.99
CA TRP A 187 2.28 -23.97 -3.16
C TRP A 187 1.27 -25.05 -2.80
N ASP A 188 1.67 -26.02 -1.97
CA ASP A 188 0.80 -27.09 -1.51
C ASP A 188 -0.40 -26.51 -0.75
N LYS A 189 -0.18 -25.49 0.10
CA LYS A 189 -1.28 -24.81 0.79
C LYS A 189 -2.21 -24.06 -0.17
N VAL A 190 -1.68 -23.39 -1.20
CA VAL A 190 -2.55 -22.77 -2.23
C VAL A 190 -3.40 -23.83 -2.95
N ALA A 191 -2.81 -24.98 -3.27
CA ALA A 191 -3.52 -26.08 -3.91
C ALA A 191 -4.54 -26.75 -2.97
N GLU A 192 -4.27 -26.79 -1.66
CA GLU A 192 -5.20 -27.24 -0.62
C GLU A 192 -6.44 -26.34 -0.58
N GLU A 193 -6.28 -25.01 -0.42
CA GLU A 193 -7.43 -24.09 -0.39
C GLU A 193 -8.24 -24.10 -1.70
N GLU A 194 -7.55 -24.28 -2.84
CA GLU A 194 -8.22 -24.44 -4.14
C GLU A 194 -9.08 -25.72 -4.18
N GLN A 195 -8.59 -26.82 -3.58
CA GLN A 195 -9.33 -28.08 -3.48
C GLN A 195 -10.48 -27.99 -2.49
N GLU A 196 -10.32 -27.32 -1.35
CA GLU A 196 -11.38 -27.10 -0.36
C GLU A 196 -12.51 -26.26 -0.96
N LEU A 197 -12.19 -25.17 -1.66
CA LEU A 197 -13.18 -24.38 -2.39
C LEU A 197 -13.92 -25.22 -3.44
N ARG A 198 -13.21 -26.06 -4.21
CA ARG A 198 -13.85 -26.94 -5.20
C ARG A 198 -14.79 -27.97 -4.55
N ALA A 199 -14.37 -28.59 -3.47
CA ALA A 199 -15.17 -29.60 -2.75
C ALA A 199 -16.48 -29.00 -2.22
N ASN A 200 -16.44 -27.74 -1.79
CA ASN A 200 -17.62 -26.99 -1.32
C ASN A 200 -18.56 -26.54 -2.46
N LEU A 201 -18.09 -26.51 -3.71
CA LEU A 201 -18.87 -26.20 -4.89
C LEU A 201 -19.41 -27.45 -5.63
N ASP A 202 -18.90 -28.64 -5.32
CA ASP A 202 -19.28 -29.89 -6.00
C ASP A 202 -20.70 -30.34 -5.59
N PRO A 203 -21.67 -30.41 -6.53
CA PRO A 203 -23.00 -30.92 -6.22
C PRO A 203 -23.01 -32.39 -5.77
N LEU A 204 -22.00 -33.19 -6.15
CA LEU A 204 -21.88 -34.60 -5.77
C LEU A 204 -21.43 -34.77 -4.32
N SER A 205 -20.60 -33.86 -3.79
CA SER A 205 -20.19 -33.87 -2.38
C SER A 205 -21.37 -33.58 -1.44
N ALA A 206 -22.32 -32.75 -1.88
CA ALA A 206 -23.60 -32.50 -1.20
C ALA A 206 -24.58 -33.69 -1.29
N ALA A 207 -24.45 -34.54 -2.31
CA ALA A 207 -25.30 -35.71 -2.51
C ALA A 207 -24.87 -36.93 -1.66
N GLU A 208 -23.56 -37.11 -1.42
CA GLU A 208 -23.02 -38.20 -0.59
C GLU A 208 -23.20 -37.96 0.91
N ASN A 209 -23.45 -36.71 1.33
CA ASN A 209 -23.75 -36.37 2.71
C ASN A 209 -24.97 -35.44 2.79
N PRO A 210 -26.21 -35.98 2.86
CA PRO A 210 -27.45 -35.19 2.86
C PRO A 210 -27.61 -34.21 4.04
N SER A 211 -26.74 -34.31 5.05
CA SER A 211 -26.64 -33.37 6.17
C SER A 211 -25.77 -32.15 5.86
N ALA A 212 -24.92 -32.23 4.84
CA ALA A 212 -24.22 -31.11 4.24
C ALA A 212 -25.19 -30.43 3.26
N ALA A 213 -25.96 -29.45 3.76
CA ALA A 213 -26.65 -28.51 2.89
C ALA A 213 -25.66 -27.95 1.83
N PRO A 214 -26.13 -27.57 0.62
CA PRO A 214 -25.27 -26.88 -0.35
C PRO A 214 -24.53 -25.76 0.38
N ALA A 215 -23.20 -25.68 0.19
CA ALA A 215 -22.37 -24.74 0.94
C ALA A 215 -23.06 -23.36 0.89
N GLY A 216 -23.50 -22.90 2.06
CA GLY A 216 -24.10 -21.58 2.17
C GLY A 216 -23.11 -20.55 1.64
N LYS A 217 -23.62 -19.42 1.15
CA LYS A 217 -22.76 -18.34 0.66
C LYS A 217 -21.65 -17.99 1.65
N ASP A 218 -21.94 -18.04 2.95
CA ASP A 218 -20.99 -17.82 4.04
C ASP A 218 -19.79 -18.78 3.99
N ARG A 219 -20.01 -20.07 3.73
CA ARG A 219 -18.93 -21.06 3.63
C ARG A 219 -18.12 -20.85 2.35
N ILE A 220 -18.77 -20.53 1.23
CA ILE A 220 -18.05 -20.19 0.00
C ILE A 220 -17.18 -18.93 0.19
N GLU A 221 -17.69 -17.93 0.92
CA GLU A 221 -16.96 -16.71 1.25
C GLU A 221 -15.73 -16.99 2.13
N GLU A 222 -15.86 -17.88 3.12
CA GLU A 222 -14.75 -18.37 3.96
C GLU A 222 -13.63 -18.99 3.11
N GLU A 223 -13.97 -19.97 2.27
CA GLU A 223 -13.02 -20.71 1.42
C GLU A 223 -12.33 -19.79 0.38
N ILE A 224 -13.07 -18.83 -0.19
CA ILE A 224 -12.49 -17.78 -1.05
C ILE A 224 -11.51 -16.92 -0.25
N GLY A 225 -11.87 -16.58 1.00
CA GLY A 225 -11.02 -15.82 1.91
C GLY A 225 -9.69 -16.53 2.18
N ASP A 226 -9.74 -17.84 2.47
CA ASP A 226 -8.56 -18.64 2.76
C ASP A 226 -7.68 -18.84 1.52
N LEU A 227 -8.27 -19.08 0.35
CA LEU A 227 -7.53 -19.11 -0.92
C LEU A 227 -6.81 -17.77 -1.19
N LEU A 228 -7.51 -16.64 -1.02
CA LEU A 228 -6.90 -15.31 -1.17
C LEU A 228 -5.78 -15.10 -0.15
N PHE A 229 -5.97 -15.51 1.10
CA PHE A 229 -4.96 -15.42 2.16
C PHE A 229 -3.70 -16.24 1.80
N SER A 230 -3.88 -17.46 1.29
CA SER A 230 -2.79 -18.33 0.83
C SER A 230 -2.04 -17.74 -0.38
N VAL A 231 -2.74 -17.13 -1.34
CA VAL A 231 -2.12 -16.41 -2.47
C VAL A 231 -1.35 -15.17 -2.01
N VAL A 232 -1.85 -14.44 -1.00
CA VAL A 232 -1.11 -13.33 -0.37
C VAL A 232 0.17 -13.83 0.29
N ASN A 233 0.12 -15.01 0.92
CA ASN A 233 1.29 -15.63 1.54
C ASN A 233 2.35 -16.02 0.50
N LEU A 234 1.93 -16.61 -0.62
CA LEU A 234 2.79 -16.86 -1.77
C LEU A 234 3.43 -15.57 -2.27
N SER A 235 2.64 -14.52 -2.48
CA SER A 235 3.14 -13.21 -2.92
C SER A 235 4.19 -12.65 -1.96
N ARG A 236 3.95 -12.74 -0.65
CA ARG A 236 4.91 -12.34 0.40
C ARG A 236 6.22 -13.11 0.30
N ARG A 237 6.17 -14.44 0.13
CA ARG A 237 7.35 -15.31 0.03
C ARG A 237 8.17 -15.05 -1.23
N LEU A 238 7.52 -14.56 -2.29
CA LEU A 238 8.17 -14.12 -3.54
C LEU A 238 8.68 -12.67 -3.49
N GLY A 239 8.48 -11.95 -2.37
CA GLY A 239 8.88 -10.55 -2.25
C GLY A 239 7.98 -9.57 -3.02
N VAL A 240 6.76 -10.01 -3.39
CA VAL A 240 5.79 -9.22 -4.15
C VAL A 240 4.73 -8.64 -3.20
N ASN A 241 4.37 -7.38 -3.39
CA ASN A 241 3.20 -6.79 -2.70
C ASN A 241 1.92 -7.22 -3.44
N ALA A 242 1.04 -7.95 -2.75
CA ALA A 242 -0.16 -8.52 -3.35
C ALA A 242 -1.15 -7.45 -3.84
N GLY A 243 -1.32 -6.35 -3.09
CA GLY A 243 -2.18 -5.24 -3.48
C GLY A 243 -1.68 -4.54 -4.75
N VAL A 244 -0.37 -4.25 -4.82
CA VAL A 244 0.26 -3.66 -6.01
C VAL A 244 0.18 -4.61 -7.21
N ALA A 245 0.39 -5.91 -7.01
CA ALA A 245 0.28 -6.90 -8.08
C ALA A 245 -1.14 -7.00 -8.67
N LEU A 246 -2.16 -6.91 -7.82
CA LEU A 246 -3.56 -6.88 -8.25
C LEU A 246 -3.88 -5.57 -8.98
N ALA A 247 -3.46 -4.42 -8.46
CA ALA A 247 -3.64 -3.12 -9.11
C ALA A 247 -3.06 -3.12 -10.54
N ARG A 248 -1.83 -3.62 -10.71
CA ARG A 248 -1.21 -3.79 -12.04
C ARG A 248 -2.00 -4.71 -12.97
N THR A 249 -2.69 -5.71 -12.42
CA THR A 249 -3.53 -6.61 -13.20
C THR A 249 -4.84 -5.94 -13.63
N ASN A 250 -5.44 -5.14 -12.76
CA ASN A 250 -6.62 -4.32 -13.06
C ASN A 250 -6.31 -3.35 -14.21
N GLU A 251 -5.20 -2.61 -14.14
CA GLU A 251 -4.83 -1.67 -15.21
C GLU A 251 -4.59 -2.36 -16.56
N LYS A 252 -3.92 -3.51 -16.54
CA LYS A 252 -3.74 -4.33 -17.74
C LYS A 252 -5.09 -4.81 -18.30
N PHE A 253 -6.06 -5.14 -17.44
CA PHE A 253 -7.39 -5.52 -17.87
C PHE A 253 -8.10 -4.31 -18.52
N LEU A 254 -8.08 -3.15 -17.87
CA LEU A 254 -8.72 -1.92 -18.35
C LEU A 254 -8.16 -1.49 -19.71
N ARG A 255 -6.83 -1.48 -19.89
CA ARG A 255 -6.22 -1.15 -21.19
C ARG A 255 -6.64 -2.10 -22.30
N ARG A 256 -6.64 -3.41 -22.03
CA ARG A 256 -7.05 -4.42 -23.02
C ARG A 256 -8.52 -4.33 -23.34
N PHE A 257 -9.37 -4.14 -22.34
CA PHE A 257 -10.81 -4.03 -22.55
C PHE A 257 -11.16 -2.74 -23.31
N SER A 258 -10.51 -1.61 -22.97
CA SER A 258 -10.64 -0.35 -23.72
C SER A 258 -10.25 -0.50 -25.19
N TYR A 259 -9.23 -1.31 -25.50
CA TYR A 259 -8.89 -1.65 -26.87
C TYR A 259 -10.01 -2.44 -27.57
N VAL A 260 -10.55 -3.46 -26.89
CA VAL A 260 -11.69 -4.25 -27.40
C VAL A 260 -12.88 -3.35 -27.69
N GLU A 261 -13.24 -2.46 -26.77
CA GLU A 261 -14.37 -1.53 -26.94
C GLU A 261 -14.18 -0.60 -28.13
N LYS A 262 -13.00 0.02 -28.26
CA LYS A 262 -12.68 0.90 -29.41
C LYS A 262 -12.77 0.14 -30.73
N ALA A 263 -12.18 -1.06 -30.80
CA ALA A 263 -12.18 -1.87 -32.01
C ALA A 263 -13.57 -2.43 -32.38
N LEU A 264 -14.44 -2.66 -31.39
CA LEU A 264 -15.85 -2.99 -31.65
C LEU A 264 -16.62 -1.78 -32.17
N ALA A 265 -16.42 -0.62 -31.56
CA ALA A 265 -17.09 0.62 -31.97
C ALA A 265 -16.75 1.00 -33.43
N GLU A 266 -15.51 0.80 -33.86
CA GLU A 266 -15.08 0.97 -35.27
C GLU A 266 -15.85 0.06 -36.25
N LYS A 267 -16.33 -1.09 -35.77
CA LYS A 267 -17.17 -2.03 -36.53
C LYS A 267 -18.67 -1.76 -36.38
N GLY A 268 -19.06 -0.71 -35.65
CA GLY A 268 -20.46 -0.42 -35.33
C GLY A 268 -21.09 -1.44 -34.36
N LEU A 269 -20.27 -2.15 -33.59
CA LEU A 269 -20.70 -3.16 -32.63
C LEU A 269 -20.57 -2.65 -31.19
N THR A 270 -21.42 -3.17 -30.31
CA THR A 270 -21.37 -2.91 -28.86
C THR A 270 -21.05 -4.19 -28.10
N PRO A 271 -20.31 -4.15 -26.98
CA PRO A 271 -20.05 -5.32 -26.15
C PRO A 271 -21.34 -6.03 -25.72
N GLY A 272 -21.35 -7.36 -25.80
CA GLY A 272 -22.49 -8.18 -25.44
C GLY A 272 -22.29 -9.65 -25.81
N ALA A 273 -23.13 -10.53 -25.27
CA ALA A 273 -23.00 -11.98 -25.46
C ALA A 273 -22.96 -12.41 -26.94
N ALA A 274 -23.69 -11.69 -27.81
CA ALA A 274 -23.74 -11.98 -29.24
C ALA A 274 -22.42 -11.74 -30.00
N VAL A 275 -21.53 -10.91 -29.45
CA VAL A 275 -20.23 -10.55 -30.04
C VAL A 275 -19.04 -11.05 -29.22
N LEU A 276 -19.29 -11.96 -28.27
CA LEU A 276 -18.24 -12.52 -27.41
C LEU A 276 -17.10 -13.18 -28.21
N PRO A 277 -17.35 -13.91 -29.32
CA PRO A 277 -16.27 -14.39 -30.19
C PRO A 277 -15.40 -13.27 -30.78
N ASP A 278 -15.99 -12.14 -31.16
CA ASP A 278 -15.27 -10.96 -31.63
C ASP A 278 -14.47 -10.30 -30.49
N MET A 279 -15.06 -10.21 -29.30
CA MET A 279 -14.39 -9.70 -28.09
C MET A 279 -13.17 -10.54 -27.73
N ASP A 280 -13.28 -11.87 -27.76
CA ASP A 280 -12.17 -12.79 -27.48
C ASP A 280 -11.06 -12.67 -28.53
N ALA A 281 -11.43 -12.53 -29.80
CA ALA A 281 -10.46 -12.32 -30.88
C ALA A 281 -9.68 -11.00 -30.69
N LEU A 282 -10.40 -9.91 -30.39
CA LEU A 282 -9.82 -8.59 -30.11
C LEU A 282 -9.00 -8.57 -28.82
N TRP A 283 -9.43 -9.30 -27.79
CA TRP A 283 -8.68 -9.45 -26.53
C TRP A 283 -7.36 -10.18 -26.75
N ASN A 284 -7.36 -11.26 -27.52
CA ASN A 284 -6.15 -11.97 -27.90
C ASN A 284 -5.24 -11.13 -28.80
N GLU A 285 -5.81 -10.25 -29.62
CA GLU A 285 -5.04 -9.24 -30.35
C GLU A 285 -4.38 -8.23 -29.41
N ALA A 286 -5.11 -7.68 -28.44
CA ALA A 286 -4.57 -6.78 -27.43
C ALA A 286 -3.41 -7.41 -26.66
N LYS A 287 -3.54 -8.69 -26.28
CA LYS A 287 -2.45 -9.48 -25.68
C LYS A 287 -1.21 -9.55 -26.58
N ARG A 288 -1.38 -9.83 -27.88
CA ARG A 288 -0.26 -9.89 -28.85
C ARG A 288 0.43 -8.53 -29.02
N LYS A 289 -0.31 -7.43 -28.85
CA LYS A 289 0.23 -6.06 -28.89
C LYS A 289 0.94 -5.63 -27.59
N GLY A 290 0.91 -6.46 -26.55
CA GLY A 290 1.56 -6.15 -25.27
C GLY A 290 0.81 -5.14 -24.41
N LEU A 291 -0.49 -4.93 -24.67
CA LEU A 291 -1.36 -4.04 -23.87
C LEU A 291 -1.59 -4.61 -22.45
#